data_AF-A0A101G4X6-F1
#
_entry.id   AF-A0A101G4X6-F1
#
_cell.length_a   1.000
_cell.length_b   1.000
_cell.length_c   1.000
_cell.angle_alpha   90.00
_cell.angle_beta   90.00
_cell.angle_gamma   90.00
#
_symmetry.space_group_name_H-M   'P 1'
#
loop_
_entity.id
_entity.type
_entity.pdbx_description
1 polymer ?
#
loop_
_entity_poly.entity_id
_entity_poly.type
_entity_poly.pdbx_seq_one_letter_code
_entity_poly.pdbx_strand_id
1 'polypeptide(L)'
;QNLKTPDMLLIDSFSKKGYGGTGKVFDWKTIPGSIPRDKLILAGGITGETIRDALVEVHPAVIDIAGGSESVPGEKDFQKIRTLISRVHAFNMEQLGKNEKKTDTKAEIIHDIHS
;
A
#
# COMPACT_ATOMS: atom_id res chain seq x y z
N GLN A 1 -13.63 -10.99 28.89
CA GLN A 1 -13.58 -11.33 27.44
C GLN A 1 -12.11 -11.48 27.09
N ASN A 2 -11.64 -12.69 26.79
CA ASN A 2 -10.24 -12.95 26.41
C ASN A 2 -10.09 -12.59 24.93
N LEU A 3 -9.90 -11.31 24.62
CA LEU A 3 -9.76 -10.85 23.24
C LEU A 3 -8.41 -11.34 22.72
N LYS A 4 -8.45 -12.24 21.74
CA LYS A 4 -7.26 -12.65 20.99
C LYS A 4 -6.73 -11.46 20.21
N THR A 5 -5.41 -11.38 20.10
CA THR A 5 -4.76 -10.42 19.21
C THR A 5 -5.17 -10.71 17.76
N PRO A 6 -5.59 -9.70 16.99
CA PRO A 6 -5.93 -9.89 15.59
C PRO A 6 -4.69 -10.24 14.76
N ASP A 7 -4.88 -11.04 13.70
CA ASP A 7 -3.80 -11.39 12.77
C ASP A 7 -3.34 -10.19 11.94
N MET A 8 -4.28 -9.31 11.59
CA MET A 8 -4.04 -8.08 10.81
C MET A 8 -4.88 -6.92 11.33
N LEU A 9 -4.40 -5.70 11.09
CA LEU A 9 -5.06 -4.44 11.43
C LEU A 9 -5.47 -3.71 10.15
N LEU A 10 -6.76 -3.41 10.01
CA LEU A 10 -7.28 -2.58 8.93
C LEU A 10 -7.38 -1.12 9.41
N ILE A 11 -6.76 -0.21 8.66
CA ILE A 11 -6.84 1.23 8.90
C ILE A 11 -7.53 1.88 7.70
N ASP A 12 -8.66 2.55 7.96
CA ASP A 12 -9.47 3.22 6.95
C ASP A 12 -9.47 4.75 7.17
N SER A 13 -9.57 5.49 6.06
CA SER A 13 -9.70 6.94 6.07
C SER A 13 -11.07 7.35 6.59
N PHE A 14 -11.13 7.95 7.78
CA PHE A 14 -12.38 8.50 8.31
C PHE A 14 -12.71 9.86 7.67
N SER A 15 -13.96 10.05 7.24
CA SER A 15 -14.49 11.34 6.76
C SER A 15 -15.81 11.66 7.45
N LYS A 16 -15.94 12.89 7.99
CA LYS A 16 -17.16 13.38 8.67
C LYS A 16 -18.41 13.43 7.79
N LYS A 17 -18.30 13.24 6.47
CA LYS A 17 -19.43 13.26 5.52
C LYS A 17 -20.05 11.88 5.24
N GLY A 18 -19.54 10.80 5.84
CA GLY A 18 -20.06 9.45 5.69
C GLY A 18 -18.97 8.38 5.63
N TYR A 19 -19.38 7.11 5.71
CA TYR A 19 -18.50 5.96 5.48
C TYR A 19 -18.07 5.92 4.00
N GLY A 20 -16.76 6.05 3.74
CA GLY A 20 -16.14 5.87 2.42
C GLY A 20 -16.40 6.97 1.37
N GLY A 21 -15.42 7.19 0.48
CA GLY A 21 -15.69 7.76 -0.86
C GLY A 21 -15.52 9.27 -1.09
N THR A 22 -14.78 10.03 -0.28
CA THR A 22 -14.56 11.47 -0.59
C THR A 22 -13.32 11.78 -1.43
N GLY A 23 -12.52 10.77 -1.79
CA GLY A 23 -11.23 10.97 -2.49
C GLY A 23 -10.17 11.73 -1.68
N LYS A 24 -10.44 12.01 -0.39
CA LYS A 24 -9.48 12.65 0.52
C LYS A 24 -8.77 11.57 1.32
N VAL A 25 -7.53 11.32 0.94
CA VAL A 25 -6.58 10.51 1.69
C VAL A 25 -6.30 11.20 3.03
N PHE A 26 -6.39 10.48 4.15
CA PHE A 26 -5.91 11.02 5.43
C PHE A 26 -4.39 11.01 5.43
N ASP A 27 -3.74 11.85 6.23
CA ASP A 27 -2.28 11.85 6.29
C ASP A 27 -1.77 10.49 6.82
N TRP A 28 -1.29 9.63 5.91
CA TRP A 28 -0.83 8.29 6.22
C TRP A 28 0.37 8.27 7.16
N LYS A 29 1.09 9.41 7.29
CA LYS A 29 2.18 9.58 8.26
C LYS A 29 1.68 9.51 9.71
N THR A 30 0.38 9.64 9.93
CA THR A 30 -0.23 9.48 11.25
C THR A 30 -0.34 8.01 11.69
N ILE A 31 -0.14 7.04 10.78
CA ILE A 31 -0.16 5.61 11.14
C ILE A 31 1.04 5.31 12.04
N PRO A 32 0.83 4.86 13.30
CA PRO A 32 1.91 4.61 14.24
C PRO A 32 2.94 3.62 13.69
N GLY A 33 4.23 3.95 13.82
CA GLY A 33 5.33 3.06 13.42
C GLY A 33 5.43 1.78 14.26
N SER A 34 4.72 1.69 15.39
CA SER A 34 4.61 0.47 16.19
C SER A 34 3.73 -0.60 15.55
N ILE A 35 2.96 -0.27 14.51
CA ILE A 35 2.14 -1.23 13.77
C ILE A 35 3.04 -1.97 12.76
N PRO A 36 3.18 -3.30 12.86
CA PRO A 36 3.92 -4.09 11.90
C PRO A 36 3.31 -3.96 10.51
N ARG A 37 4.13 -3.55 9.53
CA ARG A 37 3.68 -3.29 8.16
C ARG A 37 3.22 -4.55 7.43
N ASP A 38 3.80 -5.69 7.77
CA ASP A 38 3.41 -7.05 7.33
C ASP A 38 2.05 -7.51 7.87
N LYS A 39 1.47 -6.79 8.85
CA LYS A 39 0.13 -7.03 9.41
C LYS A 39 -0.85 -5.90 9.14
N LEU A 40 -0.48 -4.95 8.28
CA LEU A 40 -1.28 -3.77 8.01
C LEU A 40 -2.07 -3.92 6.71
N ILE A 41 -3.39 -3.75 6.82
CA ILE A 41 -4.30 -3.54 5.69
C ILE A 41 -4.61 -2.05 5.63
N LEU A 42 -4.29 -1.40 4.50
CA LEU A 42 -4.59 0.01 4.29
C LEU A 42 -5.83 0.15 3.40
N ALA A 43 -6.81 0.89 3.88
CA ALA A 43 -8.07 1.19 3.18
C ALA A 43 -8.33 2.71 3.14
N GLY A 44 -9.33 3.09 2.35
CA GLY A 44 -9.88 4.44 2.38
C GLY A 44 -9.24 5.44 1.42
N GLY A 45 -10.04 5.91 0.45
CA GLY A 45 -9.61 6.97 -0.48
C GLY A 45 -8.52 6.56 -1.47
N ILE A 46 -8.21 5.27 -1.59
CA ILE A 46 -7.22 4.74 -2.53
C ILE A 46 -7.80 4.70 -3.94
N THR A 47 -7.14 5.34 -4.89
CA THR A 47 -7.52 5.41 -6.31
C THR A 47 -6.30 5.08 -7.18
N GLY A 48 -6.49 5.07 -8.51
CA GLY A 48 -5.37 4.89 -9.45
C GLY A 48 -4.28 5.94 -9.24
N GLU A 49 -4.66 7.16 -8.89
CA GLU A 49 -3.75 8.27 -8.66
C GLU A 49 -2.97 8.13 -7.36
N THR A 50 -3.62 7.68 -6.27
CA THR A 50 -3.04 7.68 -4.92
C THR A 50 -2.39 6.36 -4.50
N ILE A 51 -2.64 5.26 -5.22
CA ILE A 51 -2.14 3.93 -4.85
C ILE A 51 -0.61 3.85 -4.76
N ARG A 52 0.11 4.58 -5.61
CA ARG A 52 1.59 4.55 -5.58
C ARG A 52 2.11 5.19 -4.31
N ASP A 53 1.55 6.34 -3.93
CA ASP A 53 1.93 7.04 -2.71
C ASP A 53 1.57 6.19 -1.48
N ALA A 54 0.45 5.47 -1.53
CA ALA A 54 0.03 4.54 -0.47
C ALA A 54 1.09 3.45 -0.22
N LEU A 55 1.58 2.85 -1.31
CA LEU A 55 2.59 1.80 -1.26
C LEU A 55 3.94 2.34 -0.78
N VAL A 56 4.35 3.52 -1.25
CA VAL A 56 5.63 4.16 -0.89
C VAL A 56 5.65 4.65 0.55
N GLU A 57 4.57 5.25 1.03
CA GLU A 57 4.55 5.87 2.35
C GLU A 57 4.28 4.85 3.45
N VAL A 58 3.35 3.91 3.21
CA VAL A 58 2.84 3.02 4.27
C VAL A 58 3.47 1.63 4.22
N HIS A 59 3.88 1.16 3.04
CA HIS A 59 4.33 -0.22 2.82
C HIS A 59 3.38 -1.29 3.39
N PRO A 60 2.07 -1.22 3.16
CA PRO A 60 1.13 -2.15 3.77
C PRO A 60 1.24 -3.55 3.16
N ALA A 61 0.89 -4.57 3.94
CA ALA A 61 0.79 -5.94 3.44
C ALA A 61 -0.36 -6.11 2.44
N VAL A 62 -1.47 -5.42 2.67
CA VAL A 62 -2.67 -5.49 1.84
C VAL A 62 -3.23 -4.09 1.62
N ILE A 63 -3.68 -3.84 0.39
CA ILE A 63 -4.44 -2.64 0.01
C ILE A 63 -5.90 -3.07 -0.20
N ASP A 64 -6.83 -2.44 0.52
CA ASP A 64 -8.27 -2.64 0.35
C ASP A 64 -8.93 -1.43 -0.34
N ILE A 65 -9.68 -1.70 -1.41
CA ILE A 65 -10.20 -0.67 -2.32
C ILE A 65 -11.69 -0.89 -2.58
N ALA A 66 -12.50 0.03 -2.06
CA ALA A 66 -13.93 0.14 -2.36
C ALA A 66 -14.18 1.15 -3.51
N GLY A 67 -14.48 2.42 -3.19
CA GLY A 67 -14.91 3.42 -4.18
C GLY A 67 -13.89 3.79 -5.27
N GLY A 68 -12.59 3.63 -5.01
CA GLY A 68 -11.57 3.91 -6.04
C GLY A 68 -11.60 2.95 -7.22
N SER A 69 -12.27 1.80 -7.08
CA SER A 69 -12.47 0.81 -8.13
C SER A 69 -13.86 0.92 -8.79
N GLU A 70 -14.63 1.97 -8.50
CA GLU A 70 -16.05 2.09 -8.88
C GLU A 70 -16.28 3.25 -9.85
N SER A 71 -17.19 3.10 -10.82
CA SER A 71 -17.62 4.19 -11.72
C SER A 71 -18.56 5.14 -10.97
N VAL A 72 -19.51 4.55 -10.24
CA VAL A 72 -20.46 5.16 -9.31
C VAL A 72 -20.58 4.26 -8.07
N PRO A 73 -21.03 4.77 -6.90
CA PRO A 73 -21.07 3.98 -5.67
C PRO A 73 -21.77 2.62 -5.85
N GLY A 74 -21.06 1.54 -5.54
CA GLY A 74 -21.54 0.16 -5.65
C GLY A 74 -21.40 -0.49 -7.03
N GLU A 75 -20.96 0.25 -8.06
CA GLU A 75 -20.75 -0.27 -9.41
C GLU A 75 -19.26 -0.33 -9.75
N LYS A 76 -18.71 -1.55 -9.86
CA LYS A 76 -17.29 -1.78 -10.16
C LYS A 76 -16.95 -1.44 -11.61
N ASP A 77 -15.86 -0.71 -11.80
CA ASP A 77 -15.31 -0.35 -13.11
C ASP A 77 -14.07 -1.18 -13.41
N PHE A 78 -14.17 -2.05 -14.42
CA PHE A 78 -13.09 -2.94 -14.83
C PHE A 78 -11.83 -2.21 -15.30
N GLN A 79 -11.97 -1.04 -15.93
CA GLN A 79 -10.81 -0.25 -16.34
C GLN A 79 -10.08 0.31 -15.12
N LYS A 80 -10.81 0.85 -14.13
CA LYS A 80 -10.20 1.32 -12.88
C LYS A 80 -9.49 0.19 -12.13
N ILE A 81 -10.13 -0.98 -12.01
CA ILE A 81 -9.53 -2.17 -11.39
C ILE A 81 -8.24 -2.56 -12.12
N ARG A 82 -8.27 -2.62 -13.45
CA ARG A 82 -7.09 -2.94 -14.25
C ARG A 82 -5.97 -1.92 -14.03
N THR A 83 -6.29 -0.62 -13.99
CA THR A 83 -5.31 0.42 -13.70
C THR A 83 -4.67 0.25 -12.33
N LEU A 84 -5.45 -0.06 -11.29
CA LEU A 84 -4.95 -0.29 -9.93
C LEU A 84 -3.99 -1.48 -9.89
N ILE A 85 -4.39 -2.63 -10.45
CA ILE A 85 -3.58 -3.85 -10.53
C ILE A 85 -2.27 -3.58 -11.28
N SER A 86 -2.34 -2.94 -12.46
CA SER A 86 -1.15 -2.59 -13.25
C SER A 86 -0.18 -1.69 -12.49
N ARG A 87 -0.68 -0.72 -11.71
CA ARG A 87 0.16 0.16 -10.89
C ARG A 87 0.84 -0.57 -9.74
N VAL A 88 0.16 -1.51 -9.09
CA VAL A 88 0.76 -2.37 -8.05
C VAL A 88 1.85 -3.26 -8.65
N HIS A 89 1.59 -3.89 -9.80
CA HIS A 89 2.60 -4.71 -10.47
C HIS A 89 3.83 -3.89 -10.89
N ALA A 90 3.63 -2.73 -11.50
CA ALA A 90 4.72 -1.84 -11.89
C ALA A 90 5.56 -1.43 -10.66
N PHE A 91 4.90 -1.05 -9.57
CA PHE A 91 5.59 -0.75 -8.31
C PHE A 91 6.43 -1.94 -7.82
N ASN A 92 5.84 -3.13 -7.74
CA ASN A 92 6.56 -4.33 -7.28
C ASN A 92 7.78 -4.65 -8.15
N MET A 93 7.67 -4.54 -9.46
CA MET A 93 8.79 -4.72 -10.40
C MET A 93 9.91 -3.70 -10.17
N GLU A 94 9.57 -2.42 -9.94
CA GLU A 94 10.55 -1.40 -9.59
C GLU A 94 11.26 -1.69 -8.26
N GLN A 95 10.58 -2.29 -7.29
CA GLN A 95 11.19 -2.67 -6.01
C GLN A 95 12.12 -3.87 -6.14
N LEU A 96 11.77 -4.87 -6.96
CA LEU A 96 12.66 -6.00 -7.26
C LEU A 96 13.97 -5.53 -7.91
N GLY A 97 13.88 -4.69 -8.95
CA GLY A 97 15.08 -4.17 -9.63
C GLY A 97 15.97 -3.28 -8.77
N LYS A 98 15.42 -2.61 -7.75
CA LYS A 98 16.23 -1.87 -6.75
C LYS A 98 16.94 -2.80 -5.77
N ASN A 99 16.29 -3.90 -5.39
CA ASN A 99 16.86 -4.88 -4.46
C ASN A 99 17.99 -5.69 -5.10
N GLU A 100 17.86 -6.05 -6.38
CA GLU A 100 18.92 -6.72 -7.16
C GLU A 100 20.17 -5.83 -7.24
N LYS A 101 20.04 -4.59 -7.70
CA LYS A 101 21.16 -3.63 -7.77
C LYS A 101 21.85 -3.41 -6.42
N LYS A 102 21.07 -3.31 -5.33
CA LYS A 102 21.62 -3.16 -3.97
C LYS A 102 22.40 -4.40 -3.51
N THR A 103 22.01 -5.58 -3.97
CA THR A 103 22.69 -6.84 -3.67
C THR A 103 24.00 -6.94 -4.44
N ASP A 104 23.99 -6.59 -5.73
CA ASP A 104 25.19 -6.55 -6.58
C ASP A 104 26.24 -5.58 -6.02
N THR A 105 25.85 -4.35 -5.67
CA THR A 105 26.77 -3.37 -5.05
C THR A 105 27.36 -3.87 -3.73
N LYS A 106 26.59 -4.60 -2.91
CA LYS A 106 27.13 -5.20 -1.67
C LYS A 106 28.13 -6.33 -1.96
N ALA A 107 27.88 -7.14 -2.99
CA ALA A 107 28.78 -8.22 -3.39
C ALA A 107 30.12 -7.67 -3.92
N GLU A 108 30.07 -6.62 -4.74
CA GLU A 108 31.27 -5.91 -5.24
C GLU A 108 32.11 -5.36 -4.09
N ILE A 109 31.51 -4.67 -3.12
CA ILE A 109 32.21 -4.14 -1.94
C ILE A 109 32.87 -5.25 -1.11
N ILE A 110 32.21 -6.41 -0.95
CA ILE A 110 32.78 -7.54 -0.17
C ILE A 110 33.99 -8.16 -0.87
N HIS A 111 33.98 -8.23 -2.21
CA HIS A 111 35.10 -8.71 -3.01
C HIS A 111 36.34 -7.80 -2.83
N ASP A 112 36.15 -6.48 -2.84
CA ASP A 112 37.24 -5.52 -2.69
C ASP A 112 37.84 -5.47 -1.28
N ILE A 113 37.10 -5.90 -0.24
CA ILE A 113 37.60 -5.91 1.16
C ILE A 113 38.49 -7.12 1.47
N HIS A 114 38.42 -8.19 0.67
CA HIS A 114 39.21 -9.41 0.87
C HIS A 114 40.37 -9.57 -0.14
N SER A 115 40.63 -8.53 -0.94
CA SER A 115 41.74 -8.43 -1.89
C SER A 115 42.87 -7.59 -1.31
#